data_AF-A0A7S4T1W2-F1
#
_entry.id   AF-A0A7S4T1W2-F1
#
_cell.length_a   1.000
_cell.length_b   1.000
_cell.length_c   1.000
_cell.angle_alpha   90.00
_cell.angle_beta   90.00
_cell.angle_gamma   90.00
#
_symmetry.space_group_name_H-M   'P 1'
#
loop_
_entity.id
_entity.type
_entity.pdbx_description
1 polymer ?
#
loop_
_entity_poly.entity_id
_entity_poly.type
_entity_poly.pdbx_seq_one_letter_code
_entity_poly.pdbx_strand_id
1 'polypeptide(L)'
;MDMTRDKLCSLIKKKQSIIEASVDVRTTDGYIIRMFCIAFTKKVDNQVKNTCYAKSAQIRNIRARMVAIMSELGSKGDLRTLVKELISAPIGEQIEREAGGVFPIKDCYIRKVKVLKKPKFDVTALMEWHADDGTDVGQAVEPAVEEETLVAGSGGRL
;
A
#
# COMPACT_ATOMS: atom_id res chain seq x y z
N MET A 1 4.71 7.90 3.44
CA MET A 1 4.47 6.63 2.71
C MET A 1 4.00 6.96 1.30
N ASP A 2 4.62 6.39 0.28
CA ASP A 2 4.24 6.55 -1.14
C ASP A 2 4.62 5.27 -1.91
N MET A 3 3.85 4.93 -2.94
CA MET A 3 4.17 3.83 -3.84
C MET A 3 5.24 4.24 -4.84
N THR A 4 6.13 3.32 -5.23
CA THR A 4 7.12 3.59 -6.28
C THR A 4 6.43 3.87 -7.61
N ARG A 5 7.04 4.74 -8.42
CA ARG A 5 6.53 5.06 -9.76
C ARG A 5 6.41 3.81 -10.63
N ASP A 6 7.41 2.94 -10.56
CA ASP A 6 7.45 1.68 -11.32
C ASP A 6 6.22 0.81 -11.01
N LYS A 7 5.94 0.55 -9.73
CA LYS A 7 4.78 -0.24 -9.32
C LYS A 7 3.47 0.42 -9.77
N LEU A 8 3.30 1.72 -9.57
CA LEU A 8 2.09 2.44 -9.98
C LEU A 8 1.86 2.34 -11.51
N CYS A 9 2.91 2.58 -12.30
CA CYS A 9 2.83 2.47 -13.76
C CYS A 9 2.55 1.04 -14.23
N SER A 10 3.08 0.03 -13.54
CA SER A 10 2.84 -1.39 -13.88
C SER A 10 1.37 -1.82 -13.68
N LEU A 11 0.67 -1.20 -12.72
CA LEU A 11 -0.73 -1.51 -12.39
C LEU A 11 -1.71 -0.85 -13.36
N ILE A 12 -1.36 0.33 -13.89
CA ILE A 12 -2.20 1.07 -14.82
C ILE A 12 -2.16 0.41 -16.20
N LYS A 13 -3.15 -0.47 -16.44
CA LYS A 13 -3.36 -1.13 -17.73
C LYS A 13 -4.60 -0.57 -18.44
N LYS A 14 -4.61 -0.66 -19.77
CA LYS A 14 -5.77 -0.30 -20.59
C LYS A 14 -6.91 -1.31 -20.39
N LYS A 15 -8.13 -0.95 -20.82
CA LYS A 15 -9.32 -1.82 -20.86
C LYS A 15 -9.93 -2.17 -19.49
N GLN A 16 -9.51 -1.51 -18.41
CA GLN A 16 -10.07 -1.59 -17.06
C GLN A 16 -10.31 -0.18 -16.52
N SER A 17 -11.22 -0.05 -15.55
CA SER A 17 -11.46 1.22 -14.86
C SER A 17 -10.46 1.41 -13.74
N ILE A 18 -9.96 2.64 -13.59
CA ILE A 18 -9.17 3.07 -12.45
C ILE A 18 -10.13 3.69 -11.44
N ILE A 19 -10.06 3.24 -10.18
CA ILE A 19 -10.89 3.74 -9.09
C ILE A 19 -9.96 4.31 -8.04
N GLU A 20 -10.05 5.62 -7.85
CA GLU A 20 -9.28 6.34 -6.83
C GLU A 20 -10.21 6.89 -5.76
N ALA A 21 -9.77 6.83 -4.51
CA ALA A 21 -10.43 7.41 -3.35
C ALA A 21 -9.42 8.11 -2.45
N SER A 22 -9.84 9.17 -1.77
CA SER A 22 -9.04 9.87 -0.77
C SER A 22 -9.88 10.19 0.45
N VAL A 23 -9.28 10.12 1.63
CA VAL A 23 -9.94 10.48 2.89
C VAL A 23 -8.97 11.23 3.79
N ASP A 24 -9.51 12.19 4.54
CA ASP A 24 -8.82 12.88 5.62
C ASP A 24 -9.27 12.31 6.94
N VAL A 25 -8.31 11.85 7.75
CA VAL A 25 -8.59 11.22 9.03
C VAL A 25 -7.72 11.83 10.12
N ARG A 26 -8.29 11.95 11.31
CA ARG A 26 -7.60 12.37 12.52
C ARG A 26 -7.30 11.11 13.35
N THR A 27 -6.03 10.90 13.65
CA THR A 27 -5.58 9.83 14.55
C THR A 27 -5.72 10.25 16.01
N THR A 28 -5.63 9.30 16.95
CA THR A 28 -5.81 9.53 18.39
C THR A 28 -4.70 10.39 19.00
N ASP A 29 -3.48 10.27 18.52
CA ASP A 29 -2.31 11.10 18.84
C ASP A 29 -2.35 12.52 18.21
N GLY A 30 -3.43 12.87 17.51
CA GLY A 30 -3.71 14.23 17.05
C GLY A 30 -3.10 14.60 15.70
N TYR A 31 -2.50 13.66 14.97
CA TYR A 31 -2.14 13.89 13.57
C TYR A 31 -3.40 13.96 12.70
N ILE A 32 -3.33 14.78 11.65
CA ILE A 32 -4.31 14.75 10.55
C ILE A 32 -3.58 14.23 9.32
N ILE A 33 -4.08 13.13 8.77
CA ILE A 33 -3.49 12.45 7.62
C ILE A 33 -4.48 12.37 6.47
N ARG A 34 -3.97 12.40 5.25
CA ARG A 34 -4.71 12.12 4.01
C ARG A 34 -4.23 10.81 3.42
N MET A 35 -5.11 9.83 3.36
CA MET A 35 -4.86 8.54 2.73
C MET A 35 -5.43 8.52 1.32
N PHE A 36 -4.67 7.99 0.37
CA PHE A 36 -5.08 7.77 -1.01
C PHE A 36 -5.09 6.28 -1.28
N CYS A 37 -6.19 5.77 -1.81
CA CYS A 37 -6.32 4.39 -2.24
C CYS A 37 -6.59 4.32 -3.74
N ILE A 38 -6.02 3.31 -4.39
CA ILE A 38 -6.20 2.98 -5.80
C ILE A 38 -6.66 1.53 -5.92
N ALA A 39 -7.59 1.30 -6.84
CA ALA A 39 -8.12 -0.02 -7.16
C ALA A 39 -8.41 -0.11 -8.66
N PHE A 40 -8.41 -1.32 -9.20
CA PHE A 40 -8.71 -1.58 -10.60
C PHE A 40 -9.84 -2.60 -10.73
N THR A 41 -10.61 -2.52 -11.81
CA THR A 41 -11.62 -3.53 -12.09
C THR A 41 -11.00 -4.88 -12.48
N LYS A 42 -11.55 -5.97 -11.94
CA LYS A 42 -11.15 -7.34 -12.27
C LYS A 42 -12.01 -7.85 -13.42
N LYS A 43 -11.38 -8.50 -14.39
CA LYS A 43 -12.10 -9.27 -15.42
C LYS A 43 -12.59 -10.58 -14.79
N VAL A 44 -13.86 -10.90 -14.97
CA VAL A 44 -14.43 -12.16 -14.46
C VAL A 44 -14.05 -13.29 -15.41
N ASP A 45 -13.86 -14.49 -14.86
CA ASP A 45 -13.61 -15.69 -15.65
C ASP A 45 -14.78 -15.93 -16.62
N ASN A 46 -14.48 -16.36 -17.85
CA ASN A 46 -15.44 -16.52 -18.96
C ASN A 46 -16.03 -15.22 -19.54
N GLN A 47 -15.52 -14.05 -19.18
CA GLN A 47 -15.91 -12.80 -19.84
C GLN A 47 -15.34 -12.71 -21.28
N VAL A 48 -16.23 -12.76 -22.28
CA VAL A 48 -15.88 -12.67 -23.72
C VAL A 48 -15.33 -11.28 -24.07
N LYS A 49 -15.87 -10.22 -23.47
CA LYS A 49 -15.45 -8.85 -23.76
C LYS A 49 -14.03 -8.60 -23.26
N ASN A 50 -13.21 -7.97 -24.09
CA ASN A 50 -11.84 -7.58 -23.74
C ASN A 50 -11.76 -6.40 -22.76
N THR A 51 -12.84 -5.63 -22.59
CA THR A 51 -12.89 -4.50 -21.66
C THR A 51 -13.80 -4.80 -20.47
N CYS A 52 -13.39 -4.32 -19.30
CA CYS A 52 -14.11 -4.47 -18.04
C CYS A 52 -14.20 -3.09 -17.37
N TYR A 53 -15.17 -2.28 -17.79
CA TYR A 53 -15.39 -0.95 -17.23
C TYR A 53 -16.61 -0.97 -16.30
N ALA A 54 -16.43 -0.42 -15.09
CA ALA A 54 -17.53 -0.24 -14.15
C ALA A 54 -18.37 1.00 -14.54
N LYS A 55 -19.68 0.94 -14.29
CA LYS A 55 -20.56 2.11 -14.49
C LYS A 55 -20.24 3.20 -13.46
N SER A 56 -20.47 4.46 -13.80
CA SER A 56 -20.20 5.60 -12.90
C SER A 56 -20.92 5.52 -11.55
N ALA A 57 -22.11 4.91 -11.50
CA ALA A 57 -22.83 4.64 -10.25
C ALA A 57 -22.10 3.59 -9.38
N GLN A 58 -21.61 2.50 -9.99
CA GLN A 58 -20.83 1.47 -9.29
C GLN A 58 -19.51 2.05 -8.76
N ILE A 59 -18.82 2.87 -9.56
CA ILE A 59 -17.58 3.55 -9.13
C ILE A 59 -17.82 4.42 -7.90
N ARG A 60 -18.93 5.19 -7.86
CA ARG A 60 -19.30 5.99 -6.68
C ARG A 60 -19.55 5.13 -5.44
N ASN A 61 -20.26 4.01 -5.61
CA ASN A 61 -20.53 3.09 -4.50
C ASN A 61 -19.24 2.43 -3.97
N ILE A 62 -18.33 2.04 -4.86
CA ILE A 62 -17.02 1.47 -4.47
C ILE A 62 -16.20 2.52 -3.71
N ARG A 63 -16.15 3.77 -4.20
CA ARG A 63 -15.46 4.87 -3.51
C ARG A 63 -16.03 5.11 -2.11
N ALA A 64 -17.35 5.05 -1.94
CA ALA A 64 -17.98 5.20 -0.63
C ALA A 64 -17.51 4.10 0.35
N ARG A 65 -17.44 2.83 -0.10
CA ARG A 65 -16.92 1.71 0.72
C ARG A 65 -15.43 1.87 1.04
N MET A 66 -14.62 2.25 0.05
CA MET A 66 -13.19 2.53 0.26
C MET A 66 -12.98 3.62 1.32
N VAL A 67 -13.74 4.72 1.24
CA VAL A 67 -13.65 5.83 2.21
C VAL A 67 -14.09 5.38 3.60
N ALA A 68 -15.17 4.60 3.71
CA ALA A 68 -15.66 4.12 5.00
C ALA A 68 -14.60 3.26 5.73
N ILE A 69 -14.03 2.25 5.04
CA ILE A 69 -13.01 1.37 5.61
C ILE A 69 -11.76 2.14 6.00
N MET A 70 -11.27 3.03 5.13
CA MET A 70 -10.10 3.85 5.43
C MET A 70 -10.34 4.82 6.61
N SER A 71 -11.54 5.41 6.70
CA SER A 71 -11.90 6.31 7.80
C SER A 71 -11.97 5.58 9.12
N GLU A 72 -12.55 4.39 9.14
CA GLU A 72 -12.64 3.55 10.33
C GLU A 72 -11.24 3.18 10.84
N LEU A 73 -10.36 2.72 9.96
CA LEU A 73 -8.99 2.35 10.30
C LEU A 73 -8.20 3.54 10.87
N GLY A 74 -8.18 4.66 10.15
CA GLY A 74 -7.37 5.82 10.55
C GLY A 74 -7.83 6.49 11.85
N SER A 75 -9.06 6.22 12.30
CA SER A 75 -9.64 6.80 13.52
C SER A 75 -9.45 5.90 14.75
N LYS A 76 -9.11 4.62 14.57
CA LYS A 76 -9.07 3.62 15.65
C LYS A 76 -7.82 3.70 16.53
N GLY A 77 -6.72 4.27 16.06
CA GLY A 77 -5.46 4.26 16.82
C GLY A 77 -4.47 5.35 16.43
N ASP A 78 -3.32 5.27 17.10
CA ASP A 78 -2.22 6.22 16.94
C ASP A 78 -1.48 6.00 15.61
N LEU A 79 -0.65 6.97 15.22
CA LEU A 79 0.13 6.89 14.00
C LEU A 79 1.04 5.65 13.97
N ARG A 80 1.57 5.20 15.12
CA ARG A 80 2.45 4.01 15.22
C ARG A 80 1.71 2.74 14.79
N THR A 81 0.53 2.53 15.38
CA THR A 81 -0.30 1.35 15.12
C THR A 81 -0.82 1.37 13.69
N LEU A 82 -1.27 2.54 13.22
CA LEU A 82 -1.72 2.71 11.84
C LEU A 82 -0.60 2.36 10.85
N VAL A 83 0.64 2.81 11.07
CA VAL A 83 1.76 2.48 10.17
C VAL A 83 2.05 0.98 10.17
N LYS A 84 2.00 0.30 11.33
CA LYS A 84 2.15 -1.18 11.41
C LYS A 84 1.07 -1.90 10.58
N GLU A 85 -0.18 -1.48 10.71
CA GLU A 85 -1.29 -2.04 9.92
C GLU A 85 -1.15 -1.78 8.41
N LEU A 86 -0.67 -0.58 8.03
CA LEU A 86 -0.42 -0.23 6.64
C LEU A 86 0.69 -1.05 5.99
N ILE A 87 1.71 -1.48 6.76
CA ILE A 87 2.80 -2.34 6.28
C ILE A 87 2.32 -3.76 6.02
N SER A 88 1.49 -4.30 6.92
CA SER A 88 0.95 -5.66 6.80
C SER A 88 -0.03 -5.82 5.62
N ALA A 89 -0.51 -4.72 5.03
CA ALA A 89 -1.39 -4.64 3.87
C ALA A 89 -2.78 -5.36 3.90
N PRO A 90 -3.40 -5.73 5.04
CA PRO A 90 -4.70 -6.43 5.03
C PRO A 90 -5.85 -5.56 4.50
N ILE A 91 -5.67 -4.24 4.48
CA ILE A 91 -6.72 -3.28 4.11
C ILE A 91 -7.08 -3.37 2.63
N GLY A 92 -6.10 -3.65 1.77
CA GLY A 92 -6.34 -3.83 0.34
C GLY A 92 -7.32 -4.99 0.11
N GLU A 93 -7.06 -6.12 0.76
CA GLU A 93 -7.90 -7.32 0.69
C GLU A 93 -9.27 -7.10 1.34
N GLN A 94 -9.33 -6.39 2.47
CA GLN A 94 -10.60 -6.03 3.10
C GLN A 94 -11.48 -5.20 2.15
N ILE A 95 -10.91 -4.20 1.49
CA ILE A 95 -11.60 -3.38 0.49
C ILE A 95 -12.06 -4.25 -0.69
N GLU A 96 -11.22 -5.17 -1.18
CA GLU A 96 -11.58 -6.09 -2.27
C GLU A 96 -12.79 -6.96 -1.91
N ARG A 97 -12.80 -7.52 -0.71
CA ARG A 97 -13.90 -8.35 -0.21
C ARG A 97 -15.19 -7.54 -0.08
N GLU A 98 -15.13 -6.38 0.55
CA GLU A 98 -16.32 -5.57 0.82
C GLU A 98 -16.88 -4.93 -0.45
N ALA A 99 -16.04 -4.39 -1.33
CA ALA A 99 -16.52 -3.78 -2.58
C ALA A 99 -16.80 -4.80 -3.69
N GLY A 100 -16.33 -6.05 -3.57
CA GLY A 100 -16.58 -7.13 -4.53
C GLY A 100 -18.05 -7.42 -4.79
N GLY A 101 -18.94 -7.16 -3.82
CA GLY A 101 -20.40 -7.28 -3.98
C GLY A 101 -21.02 -6.23 -4.92
N VAL A 102 -20.34 -5.12 -5.21
CA VAL A 102 -20.81 -4.08 -6.16
C VAL A 102 -20.27 -4.35 -7.56
N PHE A 103 -18.96 -4.58 -7.63
CA PHE A 103 -18.26 -4.94 -8.86
C PHE A 103 -16.93 -5.61 -8.50
N PRO A 104 -16.47 -6.63 -9.24
CA PRO A 104 -15.18 -7.27 -9.01
C PRO A 104 -14.02 -6.27 -9.15
N ILE A 105 -13.25 -6.09 -8.08
CA ILE A 105 -12.04 -5.27 -8.06
C ILE A 105 -10.82 -6.13 -7.74
N LYS A 106 -9.64 -5.60 -8.03
CA LYS A 106 -8.34 -6.20 -7.77
C LYS A 106 -7.29 -5.10 -7.58
N ASP A 107 -6.11 -5.52 -7.13
CA ASP A 107 -4.94 -4.66 -7.02
C ASP A 107 -5.25 -3.42 -6.17
N CYS A 108 -5.96 -3.61 -5.05
CA CYS A 108 -6.32 -2.54 -4.13
C CYS A 108 -5.16 -2.20 -3.21
N TYR A 109 -4.64 -0.98 -3.33
CA TYR A 109 -3.51 -0.52 -2.54
C TYR A 109 -3.75 0.86 -1.96
N ILE A 110 -3.13 1.12 -0.80
CA ILE A 110 -2.96 2.48 -0.29
C ILE A 110 -1.76 3.07 -1.02
N ARG A 111 -2.06 3.96 -1.98
CA ARG A 111 -1.07 4.58 -2.86
C ARG A 111 -0.15 5.51 -2.10
N LYS A 112 -0.72 6.38 -1.26
CA LYS A 112 0.01 7.43 -0.57
C LYS A 112 -0.67 7.82 0.73
N VAL A 113 0.13 8.10 1.75
CA VAL A 113 -0.33 8.74 2.99
C VAL A 113 0.46 10.02 3.19
N LYS A 114 -0.26 11.14 3.30
CA LYS A 114 0.32 12.47 3.56
C LYS A 114 -0.07 12.92 4.96
N VAL A 115 0.87 13.45 5.72
CA VAL A 115 0.55 14.17 6.97
C VAL A 115 0.18 15.60 6.59
N LEU A 116 -1.05 16.02 6.93
CA LEU A 116 -1.53 17.38 6.73
C LEU A 116 -1.19 18.26 7.92
N LYS A 117 -1.42 17.77 9.13
CA LYS A 117 -1.15 18.49 10.37
C LYS A 117 -0.45 17.56 11.36
N LYS A 118 0.64 18.06 11.92
CA LYS A 118 1.34 17.43 13.05
C LYS A 118 0.78 18.00 14.36
N PRO A 119 0.63 17.19 15.41
CA PRO A 119 0.32 17.67 16.75
C PRO A 119 1.48 18.53 17.29
N LYS A 120 1.27 19.16 18.44
CA LYS A 120 2.37 19.87 19.11
C LYS A 120 3.47 18.87 19.46
N PHE A 121 4.72 19.30 19.29
CA PHE A 121 5.87 18.47 19.60
C PHE A 121 5.90 18.18 21.10
N ASP A 122 5.94 16.90 21.45
CA ASP A 122 6.04 16.41 22.82
C ASP A 122 7.29 15.53 22.92
N VAL A 123 8.21 15.96 23.78
CA VAL A 123 9.50 15.27 24.00
C VAL A 123 9.28 13.95 24.73
N THR A 124 8.30 13.87 25.62
CA THR A 124 8.00 12.65 26.38
C THR A 124 7.46 11.58 25.44
N ALA A 125 6.48 11.94 24.61
CA ALA A 125 5.96 11.05 23.58
C ALA A 125 7.08 10.60 22.62
N LEU A 126 7.99 11.49 22.21
CA LEU A 126 9.11 11.10 21.35
C LEU A 126 10.04 10.07 22.01
N MET A 127 10.37 10.26 23.29
CA MET A 127 11.24 9.32 24.02
C MET A 127 10.60 7.94 24.17
N GLU A 128 9.28 7.86 24.34
CA GLU A 128 8.55 6.59 24.35
C GLU A 128 8.64 5.83 23.01
N TRP A 129 8.73 6.54 21.89
CA TRP A 129 8.88 5.91 20.57
C TRP A 129 10.28 5.37 20.31
N HIS A 130 11.29 5.92 21.00
CA HIS A 130 12.69 5.50 20.91
C HIS A 130 13.14 4.58 22.06
N ALA A 131 12.29 4.38 23.08
CA ALA A 131 12.42 3.29 24.02
C ALA A 131 12.11 1.99 23.27
N ASP A 132 13.17 1.38 22.76
CA ASP A 132 13.10 0.24 21.84
C ASP A 132 12.44 -0.98 22.49
N ASP A 133 11.53 -1.63 21.77
CA ASP A 133 10.98 -2.95 22.13
C ASP A 133 11.99 -4.06 21.76
N GLY A 134 13.29 -3.88 22.02
CA GLY A 134 14.36 -4.90 22.02
C GLY A 134 14.54 -5.84 20.80
N THR A 135 13.74 -5.73 19.74
CA THR A 135 13.84 -6.58 18.56
C THR A 135 14.42 -5.80 17.40
N ASP A 136 15.74 -5.89 17.28
CA ASP A 136 16.45 -5.57 16.05
C ASP A 136 15.89 -6.47 14.92
N VAL A 137 15.14 -5.87 14.00
CA VAL A 137 14.59 -6.53 12.80
C VAL A 137 15.58 -6.44 11.63
N GLY A 138 16.77 -5.88 11.86
CA GLY A 138 17.85 -5.83 10.89
C GLY A 138 18.62 -7.14 10.88
N GLN A 139 18.21 -8.10 10.05
CA GLN A 139 19.10 -9.22 9.73
C GLN A 139 20.31 -8.65 8.99
N ALA A 140 21.49 -8.67 9.61
CA ALA A 140 22.73 -8.25 8.96
C ALA A 140 22.95 -9.12 7.72
N VAL A 141 22.80 -8.52 6.54
CA VAL A 141 23.16 -9.18 5.29
C VAL A 141 24.67 -9.17 5.22
N GLU A 142 25.30 -10.35 5.35
CA GLU A 142 26.73 -10.48 5.13
C GLU A 142 27.07 -9.99 3.71
N PRO A 143 28.12 -9.17 3.54
CA PRO A 143 28.55 -8.77 2.22
C PRO A 143 28.92 -10.03 1.42
N ALA A 144 28.38 -10.15 0.21
CA ALA A 144 28.74 -11.23 -0.70
C ALA A 144 30.26 -11.23 -0.87
N VAL A 145 30.91 -12.28 -0.37
CA VAL A 145 32.33 -12.53 -0.62
C VAL A 145 32.46 -12.68 -2.12
N GLU A 146 33.21 -11.78 -2.75
CA GLU A 146 33.60 -11.95 -4.15
C GLU A 146 34.39 -13.25 -4.24
N GLU A 147 33.78 -14.30 -4.79
CA GLU A 147 34.53 -15.45 -5.26
C GLU A 147 35.45 -14.94 -6.38
N GLU A 148 36.73 -14.77 -6.06
CA GLU A 148 37.78 -14.69 -7.07
C GLU A 148 37.75 -15.99 -7.88
N THR A 149 36.96 -16.01 -8.96
CA THR A 149 37.15 -17.00 -10.02
C THR A 149 38.48 -16.67 -10.68
N LEU A 150 39.55 -17.28 -10.17
CA LEU A 150 40.83 -17.43 -10.85
C LEU A 150 40.53 -18.15 -12.18
N VAL A 151 40.35 -17.38 -13.25
CA VAL A 151 40.29 -17.90 -14.61
C VAL A 151 41.69 -18.42 -14.93
N ALA A 152 41.87 -19.73 -14.71
CA ALA A 152 43.02 -20.46 -15.22
C ALA A 152 42.96 -20.43 -16.75
N GLY A 153 43.70 -19.49 -17.35
CA GLY A 153 43.95 -19.48 -18.79
C GLY A 153 44.76 -20.70 -19.19
N SER A 154 44.07 -21.80 -19.53
CA SER A 154 44.68 -22.91 -20.25
C SER A 154 45.02 -22.44 -21.66
N GLY A 155 46.30 -22.28 -21.93
CA GLY A 155 46.80 -22.06 -23.27
C GLY A 155 46.56 -23.27 -24.18
N GLY A 156 46.46 -22.99 -25.47
CA GLY A 156 47.11 -23.81 -26.49
C GLY A 156 46.26 -24.83 -27.25
N ARG A 157 45.98 -24.43 -28.50
CA ARG A 157 46.07 -25.21 -29.76
C ARG A 157 45.08 -26.36 -30.04
N LEU A 158 44.66 -26.29 -31.32
CA LEU A 158 43.98 -27.24 -32.22
C LEU A 158 42.45 -27.21 -32.15
#